data_AF-A0AAD7DP36-F1
#
_entry.id   AF-A0AAD7DP36-F1
#
_cell.length_a   1.000
_cell.length_b   1.000
_cell.length_c   1.000
_cell.angle_alpha   90.00
_cell.angle_beta   90.00
_cell.angle_gamma   90.00
#
_symmetry.space_group_name_H-M   'P 1'
#
loop_
_entity.id
_entity.type
_entity.pdbx_description
1 polymer ?
#
loop_
_entity_poly.entity_id
_entity_poly.type
_entity_poly.pdbx_seq_one_letter_code
_entity_poly.pdbx_strand_id
1 'polypeptide(L)' 'SWIADSAASKHILMSREFFQSYTTIGGDHTVTGFGSARCHGIGTAAVATHVKNSAYNITLTDALHVPDTPYNLISIGRMT' A
#
# COMPACT_ATOMS: atom_id res chain seq x y z
N SER A 1 -7.96 7.54 -4.17
CA SER A 1 -7.67 8.43 -3.03
C SER A 1 -6.66 7.79 -2.08
N TRP A 2 -6.01 8.58 -1.22
CA TRP A 2 -4.98 8.12 -0.28
C TRP A 2 -5.39 8.42 1.17
N ILE A 3 -5.14 7.47 2.07
CA ILE A 3 -5.37 7.61 3.52
C ILE A 3 -4.05 7.36 4.26
N ALA A 4 -3.71 8.26 5.17
CA ALA A 4 -2.68 8.05 6.17
C ALA A 4 -3.33 7.51 7.44
N ASP A 5 -2.94 6.33 7.90
CA ASP A 5 -3.52 5.67 9.06
C ASP A 5 -2.42 5.17 10.01
N SER A 6 -2.41 5.69 11.24
CA SER A 6 -1.46 5.26 12.27
C SER A 6 -1.83 3.93 12.93
N ALA A 7 -3.09 3.51 12.85
CA ALA A 7 -3.56 2.24 13.41
C ALA A 7 -3.42 1.06 12.41
N ALA A 8 -3.18 1.34 11.14
CA ALA A 8 -2.98 0.31 10.14
C ALA A 8 -1.67 -0.45 10.34
N SER A 9 -1.71 -1.78 10.15
CA SER A 9 -0.55 -2.67 10.30
C SER A 9 0.22 -2.95 9.01
N LYS A 10 -0.29 -2.48 7.86
CA LYS A 10 0.27 -2.68 6.52
C LYS A 10 -0.04 -1.48 5.62
N HIS A 11 0.82 -1.24 4.63
CA HIS A 11 0.47 -0.36 3.51
C HIS A 11 -0.38 -1.14 2.51
N ILE A 12 -1.41 -0.50 1.95
CA ILE A 12 -2.30 -1.09 0.96
C ILE A 12 -2.28 -0.24 -0.29
N LEU A 13 -2.06 -0.86 -1.44
CA LEU A 13 -2.02 -0.18 -2.73
C LEU A 13 -2.94 -0.90 -3.71
N MET A 14 -3.76 -0.12 -4.41
CA MET A 14 -4.73 -0.63 -5.39
C MET A 14 -4.06 -1.00 -6.72
N SER A 15 -3.00 -0.28 -7.09
CA SER A 15 -2.36 -0.45 -8.40
C SER A 15 -0.99 -1.12 -8.28
N ARG A 16 -0.77 -2.14 -9.09
CA ARG A 16 0.54 -2.82 -9.22
C ARG A 16 1.63 -1.88 -9.72
N GLU A 17 1.28 -0.81 -10.43
CA GLU A 17 2.26 0.10 -11.05
C GLU A 17 3.15 0.85 -10.04
N PHE A 18 2.70 0.98 -8.78
CA PHE A 18 3.48 1.61 -7.72
C PHE A 18 4.67 0.74 -7.25
N PHE A 19 4.64 -0.56 -7.55
CA PHE A 19 5.60 -1.52 -7.04
C PHE A 19 6.87 -1.57 -7.89
N GLN A 20 8.01 -1.32 -7.25
CA GLN A 20 9.34 -1.50 -7.83
C GLN A 20 9.79 -2.97 -7.75
N SER A 21 9.43 -3.64 -6.65
CA SER A 21 9.56 -5.09 -6.49
C SER A 21 8.19 -5.68 -6.20
N TYR A 22 7.92 -6.86 -6.76
CA TYR A 22 6.59 -7.47 -6.66
C TYR A 22 6.67 -8.99 -6.64
N THR A 23 6.10 -9.57 -5.60
CA THR A 23 5.89 -11.01 -5.49
C THR A 23 4.39 -11.28 -5.49
N THR A 24 3.92 -11.99 -6.52
CA THR A 24 2.54 -12.49 -6.55
C THR A 24 2.34 -13.47 -5.42
N ILE A 25 1.26 -13.31 -4.66
CA ILE A 25 0.89 -14.27 -3.62
C ILE A 25 -0.25 -15.13 -4.18
N GLY A 26 -0.03 -16.45 -4.20
CA GLY A 26 -1.09 -17.42 -4.56
C GLY A 26 -2.02 -17.71 -3.39
N GLY A 27 -3.15 -18.38 -3.65
CA GLY A 27 -4.13 -18.74 -2.61
C GLY A 27 -5.09 -17.60 -2.22
N ASP A 28 -5.93 -17.85 -1.23
CA ASP A 28 -6.96 -16.92 -0.76
C ASP A 28 -6.48 -16.13 0.47
N HIS A 29 -5.49 -15.27 0.25
CA HIS A 29 -5.09 -14.28 1.26
C HIS A 29 -6.02 -13.09 1.19
N THR A 30 -6.58 -12.69 2.33
CA THR A 30 -7.47 -11.54 2.44
C THR A 30 -6.91 -10.50 3.40
N VAL A 31 -7.24 -9.24 3.14
CA VAL A 31 -6.97 -8.10 4.02
C VAL A 31 -8.29 -7.64 4.62
N THR A 32 -8.26 -7.36 5.93
CA THR A 32 -9.39 -6.84 6.70
C THR A 32 -9.15 -5.41 7.18
N GLY A 33 -10.23 -4.69 7.52
CA GLY A 33 -10.18 -3.31 8.04
C GLY A 33 -10.98 -2.29 7.21
N PHE A 34 -11.29 -2.62 5.96
CA PHE A 34 -12.16 -1.87 5.05
C PHE A 34 -13.23 -2.79 4.43
N GLY A 35 -13.54 -3.89 5.10
CA GLY A 35 -14.21 -5.08 4.54
C GLY A 35 -13.25 -6.26 4.47
N SER A 36 -13.54 -7.26 3.63
CA SER A 36 -12.62 -8.34 3.26
C SER A 36 -12.33 -8.23 1.77
N ALA A 37 -11.06 -8.07 1.41
CA ALA A 37 -10.63 -8.00 0.00
C ALA A 37 -9.42 -8.90 -0.24
N ARG A 38 -9.30 -9.42 -1.46
CA ARG A 38 -8.23 -10.34 -1.84
C ARG A 38 -6.90 -9.61 -1.99
N CYS A 39 -5.85 -10.15 -1.38
CA CYS A 39 -4.47 -9.71 -1.63
C CYS A 39 -3.90 -10.46 -2.83
N HIS A 40 -3.39 -9.72 -3.81
CA HIS A 40 -2.84 -10.28 -5.04
C HIS A 40 -1.31 -10.41 -4.98
N GLY A 41 -0.65 -9.62 -4.13
CA GLY A 41 0.79 -9.71 -3.94
C GLY A 41 1.33 -8.74 -2.91
N ILE A 42 2.64 -8.81 -2.71
CA ILE A 42 3.37 -7.98 -1.77
C ILE A 42 4.66 -7.47 -2.43
N GLY A 43 5.13 -6.31 -2.00
CA GLY A 43 6.43 -5.83 -2.46
C GLY A 43 6.79 -4.46 -1.92
N THR A 44 7.83 -3.88 -2.52
CA THR A 44 8.27 -2.52 -2.22
C THR A 44 7.73 -1.57 -3.27
N ALA A 45 7.03 -0.53 -2.81
CA ALA A 45 6.47 0.51 -3.67
C ALA A 45 7.13 1.87 -3.42
N ALA A 46 7.23 2.69 -4.46
CA ALA A 46 7.66 4.07 -4.33
C ALA A 46 6.51 5.00 -4.70
N VAL A 47 6.22 5.95 -3.82
CA VAL A 47 5.12 6.90 -3.98
C VAL A 47 5.67 8.30 -3.91
N ALA A 48 5.43 9.08 -4.96
CA ALA A 48 5.72 10.51 -4.95
C ALA A 48 4.69 11.23 -4.08
N THR A 49 5.18 11.93 -3.07
CA THR A 49 4.39 12.80 -2.20
C THR A 49 4.79 14.24 -2.45
N HIS A 50 3.86 15.18 -2.30
CA HIS A 50 4.12 16.59 -2.47
C HIS A 50 3.84 17.33 -1.17
N VAL A 51 4.85 18.02 -0.64
CA VAL A 51 4.72 18.90 0.52
C VAL A 51 5.07 20.30 0.06
N LYS A 52 4.05 21.17 -0.02
CA LYS A 52 4.15 22.50 -0.62
C LYS A 52 4.68 22.42 -2.07
N ASN A 53 5.86 22.98 -2.33
CA ASN A 53 6.47 23.02 -3.66
C ASN A 53 7.56 21.95 -3.85
N SER A 54 7.71 21.02 -2.90
CA SER A 54 8.73 19.99 -2.93
C SER A 54 8.10 18.61 -3.09
N ALA A 55 8.68 17.80 -3.97
CA ALA A 55 8.32 16.39 -4.13
C ALA A 55 9.28 15.52 -3.31
N TYR A 56 8.72 14.54 -2.59
CA TYR A 56 9.45 13.56 -1.80
C TYR A 56 8.97 12.18 -2.18
N ASN A 57 9.88 11.29 -2.56
CA ASN A 57 9.54 9.90 -2.76
C ASN A 57 9.63 9.16 -1.43
N ILE A 58 8.53 8.52 -1.04
CA ILE A 58 8.52 7.60 0.09
C ILE A 58 8.58 6.17 -0.43
N THR A 59 9.34 5.33 0.28
CA THR A 59 9.45 3.91 0.01
C THR A 59 8.56 3.16 1.00
N LEU A 60 7.59 2.41 0.48
CA LEU A 60 6.66 1.60 1.26
C LEU A 60 7.11 0.14 1.15
N THR A 61 7.77 -0.37 2.18
CA THR A 61 8.21 -1.77 2.25
C THR A 61 7.09 -2.67 2.74
N ASP A 62 7.06 -3.91 2.23
CA ASP A 62 5.99 -4.89 2.52
C ASP A 62 4.57 -4.36 2.25
N ALA A 63 4.41 -3.54 1.21
CA ALA A 63 3.11 -3.05 0.79
C ALA A 63 2.29 -4.17 0.15
N LEU A 64 0.99 -4.25 0.46
CA LEU A 64 0.07 -5.23 -0.10
C LEU A 64 -0.63 -4.65 -1.32
N HIS A 65 -0.69 -5.43 -2.40
CA HIS A 65 -1.45 -5.10 -3.59
C HIS A 65 -2.86 -5.68 -3.48
N VAL A 66 -3.85 -4.80 -3.35
CA VAL A 66 -5.27 -5.14 -3.14
C VAL A 66 -6.10 -4.26 -4.07
N PRO A 67 -6.38 -4.70 -5.31
CA PRO A 67 -7.08 -3.88 -6.32
C PRO A 67 -8.50 -3.46 -5.92
N ASP A 68 -9.17 -4.30 -5.13
CA ASP A 68 -10.58 -4.14 -4.79
C ASP A 68 -10.81 -3.23 -3.56
N THR A 69 -9.82 -2.43 -3.14
CA THR A 69 -10.01 -1.45 -2.07
C THR A 69 -10.49 -0.10 -2.61
N PRO A 70 -11.25 0.67 -1.82
CA PRO A 70 -11.70 2.01 -2.23
C PRO A 70 -10.59 3.08 -2.20
N TYR A 71 -9.46 2.81 -1.54
CA TYR A 71 -8.35 3.75 -1.37
C TYR A 71 -7.01 3.05 -1.18
N ASN A 72 -5.93 3.77 -1.49
CA ASN A 72 -4.59 3.44 -1.04
C ASN A 72 -4.44 3.85 0.42
N LEU A 73 -3.71 3.06 1.20
CA LEU A 73 -3.49 3.29 2.61
C LEU A 73 -1.99 3.26 2.92
N ILE A 74 -1.49 4.30 3.56
CA ILE A 74 -0.13 4.38 4.10
C ILE A 74 -0.22 4.17 5.61
N SER A 75 0.33 3.06 6.09
CA SER A 75 0.52 2.81 7.52
C SER A 75 1.61 3.74 8.06
N ILE A 76 1.23 4.74 8.86
CA ILE A 76 2.19 5.71 9.42
C ILE A 76 3.15 5.04 10.40
N GLY A 77 2.68 4.06 11.18
CA GLY A 77 3.51 3.31 12.13
C GLY A 77 4.60 2.45 11.46
N ARG A 78 4.61 2.33 10.13
CA ARG A 78 5.61 1.59 9.36
C ARG A 78 6.54 2.47 8.53
N MET A 79 6.34 3.79 8.56
CA MET A 79 7.27 4.71 7.91
C MET A 79 8.53 4.81 8.78
N THR A 80 9.68 4.43 8.20
CA THR A 80 11.01 4.56 8.82
C THR A 80 11.81 5.68 8.19
#